data_AF-A2DQ76-F1
#
_entry.id   AF-A2DQ76-F1
#
_cell.length_a   1.000
_cell.length_b   1.000
_cell.length_c   1.000
_cell.angle_alpha   90.00
_cell.angle_beta   90.00
_cell.angle_gamma   90.00
#
_symmetry.space_group_name_H-M   'P 1'
#
loop_
_entity.id
_entity.type
_entity.pdbx_description
1 polymer ?
#
loop_
_entity_poly.entity_id
_entity_poly.type
_entity_poly.pdbx_seq_one_letter_code
_entity_poly.pdbx_strand_id
1 'polypeptide(L)'
;MEQEGTTPESEPDYLRALTNEDREKYKQLRNKFCNNQHDQNQVQNLDEIISQIHDFSVRGDEYDGARSNVCGICQLDNGIAVNSMHLSYMTGNSKNTINYAFNKLNYQNVPATTELVEKMPQLKDNTRELRMWSVKRLADLTPAPKFNMSRKVIIQQKSLSPLPNLQSTALFHNQWSYEDYREAEQGQQPQDATFFDDPFSIPLDQWNNSDDEQ
;
A
#
# COMPACT_ATOMS: atom_id res chain seq x y z
N MET A 1 3.66 15.61 36.73
CA MET A 1 4.65 15.05 35.79
C MET A 1 4.12 13.69 35.39
N GLU A 2 3.23 13.69 34.40
CA GLU A 2 2.67 12.47 33.81
C GLU A 2 3.72 11.93 32.84
N GLN A 3 4.18 10.70 33.08
CA GLN A 3 5.04 9.98 32.17
C GLN A 3 4.13 9.34 31.11
N GLU A 4 4.30 9.75 29.85
CA GLU A 4 3.64 9.13 28.71
C GLU A 4 4.11 7.67 28.57
N GLY A 5 3.14 6.75 28.60
CA GLY A 5 3.36 5.34 28.33
C GLY A 5 3.55 5.10 26.84
N THR A 6 4.80 4.95 26.40
CA THR A 6 5.11 4.33 25.10
C THR A 6 4.93 2.83 25.28
N THR A 7 3.97 2.24 24.56
CA THR A 7 3.77 0.79 24.51
C THR A 7 5.03 0.10 23.98
N PRO A 8 5.45 -1.06 24.53
CA PRO A 8 6.52 -1.84 23.93
C PRO A 8 5.99 -2.41 22.63
N GLU A 9 6.36 -1.77 21.53
CA GLU A 9 6.19 -2.26 20.17
C GLU A 9 6.75 -3.68 20.11
N SER A 10 5.86 -4.68 20.14
CA SER A 10 6.22 -6.10 20.11
C SER A 10 7.17 -6.33 18.95
N GLU A 11 8.40 -6.77 19.23
CA GLU A 11 9.38 -7.08 18.19
C GLU A 11 8.73 -8.05 17.19
N PRO A 12 8.67 -7.69 15.90
CA PRO A 12 8.03 -8.55 14.92
C PRO A 12 8.70 -9.92 14.85
N ASP A 13 7.89 -10.99 14.74
CA ASP A 13 8.37 -12.38 14.80
C ASP A 13 9.48 -12.70 13.78
N TYR A 14 9.52 -11.99 12.65
CA TYR A 14 10.56 -12.16 11.63
C TYR A 14 11.98 -11.78 12.11
N LEU A 15 12.12 -10.98 13.17
CA LEU A 15 13.42 -10.64 13.76
C LEU A 15 14.09 -11.84 14.46
N ARG A 16 13.33 -12.88 14.81
CA ARG A 16 13.86 -14.10 15.45
C ARG A 16 14.71 -14.95 14.49
N ALA A 17 14.56 -14.74 13.18
CA ALA A 17 15.36 -15.42 12.17
C ALA A 17 16.81 -14.93 12.11
N LEU A 18 17.14 -13.79 12.75
CA LEU A 18 18.49 -13.23 12.76
C LEU A 18 19.34 -13.76 13.92
N THR A 19 20.65 -13.78 13.69
CA THR A 19 21.63 -13.99 14.77
C THR A 19 21.56 -12.84 15.78
N ASN A 20 22.01 -13.11 17.02
CA ASN A 20 22.01 -12.08 18.07
C ASN A 20 22.85 -10.86 17.69
N GLU A 21 23.95 -11.04 16.95
CA GLU A 21 24.81 -9.96 16.47
C GLU A 21 24.11 -9.11 15.41
N ASP A 22 23.48 -9.74 14.40
CA ASP A 22 22.78 -9.01 13.36
C ASP A 22 21.52 -8.31 13.90
N ARG A 23 20.87 -8.88 14.92
CA ARG A 23 19.77 -8.21 15.62
C ARG A 23 20.21 -6.93 16.30
N GLU A 24 21.38 -6.91 16.92
CA GLU A 24 21.93 -5.71 17.56
C GLU A 24 22.27 -4.63 16.52
N LYS A 25 22.93 -5.03 15.42
CA LYS A 25 23.23 -4.12 14.29
C LYS A 25 21.94 -3.56 13.66
N TYR A 26 20.92 -4.40 13.49
CA TYR A 26 19.62 -3.99 12.98
C TYR A 26 18.97 -2.94 13.91
N LYS A 27 19.02 -3.14 15.23
CA LYS A 27 18.51 -2.16 16.21
C LYS A 27 19.26 -0.83 16.13
N GLN A 28 20.58 -0.87 15.98
CA GLN A 28 21.39 0.34 15.81
C GLN A 28 21.02 1.11 14.53
N LEU A 29 20.85 0.40 13.40
CA LEU A 29 20.40 1.00 12.14
C LEU A 29 19.00 1.60 12.26
N ARG A 30 18.06 0.86 12.85
CA ARG A 30 16.68 1.34 13.08
C ARG A 30 16.66 2.61 13.90
N ASN A 31 17.38 2.65 15.03
CA ASN A 31 17.47 3.83 15.87
C ASN A 31 18.08 5.02 15.12
N LYS A 32 19.10 4.77 14.30
CA LYS A 32 19.70 5.80 13.44
C LYS A 32 18.68 6.36 12.45
N PHE A 33 17.89 5.52 11.78
CA PHE A 33 16.91 5.97 10.79
C PHE A 33 15.71 6.67 11.42
N CYS A 34 15.19 6.17 12.55
CA CYS A 34 14.07 6.77 13.26
C CYS A 34 14.42 8.14 13.89
N ASN A 35 15.65 8.32 14.38
CA ASN A 35 16.06 9.60 14.97
C ASN A 35 16.19 10.74 13.93
N ASN A 36 16.39 10.40 12.65
CA ASN A 36 16.50 11.38 11.55
C ASN A 36 15.14 11.84 11.01
N GLN A 37 14.02 11.49 11.65
CA GLN A 37 12.68 11.82 11.14
C GLN A 37 12.33 13.31 11.14
N HIS A 38 13.02 14.14 11.94
CA HIS A 38 12.72 15.58 12.04
C HIS A 38 13.24 16.43 10.87
N ASP A 39 14.06 15.87 9.97
CA ASP A 39 14.57 16.61 8.82
C ASP A 39 13.61 16.60 7.64
N GLN A 40 13.32 17.78 7.08
CA GLN A 40 12.49 17.97 5.88
C GLN A 40 13.06 17.26 4.62
N ASN A 41 14.27 16.71 4.70
CA ASN A 41 14.98 16.01 3.63
C ASN A 41 14.80 14.47 3.64
N GLN A 42 13.77 13.92 4.31
CA GLN A 42 13.52 12.47 4.41
C GLN A 42 13.69 11.70 3.09
N VAL A 43 13.24 12.27 1.96
CA VAL A 43 13.33 11.62 0.65
C VAL A 43 14.76 11.61 0.11
N GLN A 44 15.56 12.64 0.38
CA GLN A 44 16.98 12.67 -0.01
C GLN A 44 17.80 11.69 0.82
N ASN A 45 17.48 11.56 2.11
CA ASN A 45 18.14 10.61 3.01
C ASN A 45 17.80 9.15 2.68
N LEU A 46 16.68 8.88 1.97
CA LEU A 46 16.25 7.50 1.73
C LEU A 46 17.21 6.73 0.80
N ASP A 47 17.92 7.41 -0.09
CA ASP A 47 18.96 6.80 -0.93
C ASP A 47 20.17 6.34 -0.09
N GLU A 48 20.62 7.19 0.83
CA GLU A 48 21.69 6.83 1.79
C GLU A 48 21.25 5.71 2.74
N ILE A 49 19.99 5.72 3.15
CA ILE A 49 19.39 4.67 3.97
C ILE A 49 19.37 3.35 3.20
N ILE A 50 18.89 3.34 1.94
CA ILE A 50 18.90 2.15 1.09
C ILE A 50 20.33 1.61 0.93
N SER A 51 21.30 2.49 0.70
CA SER A 51 22.71 2.12 0.56
C SER A 51 23.26 1.47 1.85
N GLN A 52 22.96 2.05 3.02
CA GLN A 52 23.37 1.46 4.31
C GLN A 52 22.70 0.12 4.59
N ILE A 53 21.42 -0.04 4.19
CA ILE A 53 20.71 -1.31 4.31
C ILE A 53 21.32 -2.35 3.37
N HIS A 54 21.68 -1.94 2.15
CA HIS A 54 22.33 -2.81 1.19
C HIS A 54 23.65 -3.35 1.73
N ASP A 55 24.51 -2.49 2.28
CA ASP A 55 25.79 -2.88 2.88
C ASP A 55 25.63 -3.80 4.09
N PHE A 56 24.53 -3.63 4.85
CA PHE A 56 24.20 -4.54 5.93
C PHE A 56 23.71 -5.90 5.41
N SER A 57 22.94 -5.90 4.32
CA SER A 57 22.23 -7.07 3.81
C SER A 57 23.11 -8.00 2.99
N VAL A 58 24.04 -7.46 2.20
CA VAL A 58 24.90 -8.21 1.26
C VAL A 58 26.32 -8.30 1.82
N ARG A 59 26.61 -9.34 2.62
CA ARG A 59 27.96 -9.65 3.12
C ARG A 59 28.59 -10.86 2.44
N GLY A 60 27.83 -11.57 1.61
CA GLY A 60 28.27 -12.79 0.94
C GLY A 60 28.24 -14.02 1.84
N ASP A 61 27.37 -14.02 2.88
CA ASP A 61 27.17 -15.16 3.77
C ASP A 61 25.79 -15.80 3.60
N GLU A 62 25.56 -16.94 4.25
CA GLU A 62 24.29 -17.68 4.21
C GLU A 62 23.10 -16.94 4.87
N TYR A 63 23.37 -15.91 5.67
CA TYR A 63 22.39 -15.10 6.37
C TYR A 63 21.96 -13.85 5.59
N ASP A 64 22.57 -13.57 4.42
CA ASP A 64 22.18 -12.46 3.52
C ASP A 64 20.67 -12.49 3.21
N GLY A 65 20.11 -13.68 2.99
CA GLY A 65 18.69 -13.85 2.73
C GLY A 65 17.81 -13.49 3.94
N ALA A 66 18.25 -13.82 5.15
CA ALA A 66 17.53 -13.48 6.38
C ALA A 66 17.59 -11.97 6.67
N ARG A 67 18.77 -11.35 6.50
CA ARG A 67 18.94 -9.89 6.64
C ARG A 67 18.11 -9.13 5.62
N SER A 68 18.12 -9.56 4.36
CA SER A 68 17.27 -8.98 3.30
C SER A 68 15.79 -9.06 3.67
N ASN A 69 15.34 -10.20 4.19
CA ASN A 69 13.94 -10.40 4.58
C ASN A 69 13.53 -9.42 5.68
N VAL A 70 14.31 -9.33 6.76
CA VAL A 70 14.00 -8.46 7.91
C VAL A 70 14.04 -6.97 7.55
N CYS A 71 15.05 -6.56 6.78
CA CYS A 71 15.17 -5.17 6.32
C CYS A 71 14.10 -4.81 5.27
N GLY A 72 13.50 -5.79 4.60
CA GLY A 72 12.51 -5.55 3.56
C GLY A 72 13.11 -5.01 2.26
N ILE A 73 14.40 -5.19 2.05
CA ILE A 73 15.12 -4.84 0.81
C ILE A 73 15.97 -6.04 0.41
N CYS A 74 15.86 -6.46 -0.84
CA CYS A 74 16.71 -7.48 -1.43
C CYS A 74 17.27 -7.00 -2.76
N GLN A 75 18.59 -7.06 -2.91
CA GLN A 75 19.26 -6.72 -4.16
C GLN A 75 19.10 -7.86 -5.17
N LEU A 76 18.62 -7.52 -6.37
CA LEU A 76 18.51 -8.41 -7.52
C LEU A 76 19.52 -8.00 -8.59
N ASP A 77 19.78 -8.88 -9.55
CA ASP A 77 20.75 -8.63 -10.62
C ASP A 77 20.34 -7.43 -11.50
N ASN A 78 19.03 -7.26 -11.73
CA ASN A 78 18.48 -6.22 -12.59
C ASN A 78 17.61 -5.21 -11.81
N GLY A 79 17.72 -5.13 -10.48
CA GLY A 79 16.90 -4.22 -9.69
C GLY A 79 16.91 -4.50 -8.20
N ILE A 80 15.85 -4.06 -7.51
CA ILE A 80 15.68 -4.18 -6.07
C ILE A 80 14.28 -4.70 -5.78
N ALA A 81 14.17 -5.73 -4.95
CA ALA A 81 12.90 -6.14 -4.37
C ALA A 81 12.66 -5.40 -3.06
N VAL A 82 11.44 -4.89 -2.88
CA VAL A 82 11.06 -4.07 -1.74
C VAL A 82 9.80 -4.62 -1.10
N ASN A 83 9.88 -4.93 0.19
CA ASN A 83 8.73 -5.12 1.06
C ASN A 83 8.49 -3.80 1.81
N SER A 84 7.46 -3.05 1.37
CA SER A 84 7.16 -1.74 1.95
C SER A 84 6.78 -1.82 3.43
N MET A 85 6.21 -2.92 3.92
CA MET A 85 5.86 -3.06 5.33
C MET A 85 7.11 -3.14 6.22
N HIS A 86 8.04 -4.02 5.86
CA HIS A 86 9.29 -4.21 6.61
C HIS A 86 10.18 -2.97 6.51
N LEU A 87 10.29 -2.37 5.32
CA LEU A 87 11.07 -1.15 5.13
C LEU A 87 10.45 0.05 5.88
N SER A 88 9.12 0.14 5.95
CA SER A 88 8.44 1.16 6.77
C SER A 88 8.75 0.95 8.25
N TYR A 89 8.76 -0.29 8.73
CA TYR A 89 9.08 -0.57 10.13
C TYR A 89 10.54 -0.23 10.50
N MET A 90 11.47 -0.49 9.57
CA MET A 90 12.90 -0.22 9.78
C MET A 90 13.25 1.27 9.69
N THR A 91 12.60 2.02 8.80
CA THR A 91 12.94 3.44 8.56
C THR A 91 11.95 4.41 9.20
N GLY A 92 10.81 3.90 9.68
CA GLY A 92 9.66 4.68 10.16
C GLY A 92 8.97 5.53 9.10
N ASN A 93 9.31 5.35 7.81
CA ASN A 93 8.67 6.06 6.71
C ASN A 93 7.39 5.35 6.27
N SER A 94 6.42 6.11 5.76
CA SER A 94 5.21 5.53 5.18
C SER A 94 5.44 4.89 3.81
N LYS A 95 4.57 3.97 3.41
CA LYS A 95 4.54 3.37 2.05
C LYS A 95 4.57 4.42 0.94
N ASN A 96 3.90 5.55 1.11
CA ASN A 96 3.85 6.62 0.11
C ASN A 96 5.20 7.34 0.01
N THR A 97 5.85 7.63 1.13
CA THR A 97 7.18 8.23 1.18
C THR A 97 8.21 7.33 0.49
N ILE A 98 8.18 6.03 0.80
CA ILE A 98 9.07 5.02 0.21
C ILE A 98 8.85 4.95 -1.31
N ASN A 99 7.61 4.82 -1.77
CA ASN A 99 7.34 4.76 -3.21
C ASN A 99 7.72 6.05 -3.94
N TYR A 100 7.48 7.21 -3.32
CA TYR A 100 7.91 8.49 -3.87
C TYR A 100 9.43 8.57 -4.02
N ALA A 101 10.18 8.12 -3.01
CA ALA A 101 11.65 8.07 -3.07
C ALA A 101 12.15 7.13 -4.18
N PHE A 102 11.61 5.92 -4.30
CA PHE A 102 11.96 5.00 -5.40
C PHE A 102 11.64 5.61 -6.78
N ASN A 103 10.49 6.26 -6.93
CA ASN A 103 10.13 6.94 -8.19
C ASN A 103 11.11 8.08 -8.50
N LYS A 104 11.54 8.85 -7.49
CA LYS A 104 12.55 9.90 -7.64
C LYS A 104 13.91 9.35 -8.06
N LEU A 105 14.25 8.15 -7.60
CA LEU A 105 15.43 7.38 -8.00
C LEU A 105 15.24 6.64 -9.36
N ASN A 106 14.17 6.93 -10.12
CA ASN A 106 13.83 6.32 -11.39
C ASN A 106 13.59 4.79 -11.35
N TYR A 107 13.24 4.25 -10.18
CA TYR A 107 12.82 2.86 -10.07
C TYR A 107 11.35 2.70 -10.45
N GLN A 108 11.06 1.77 -11.36
CA GLN A 108 9.70 1.41 -11.78
C GLN A 108 9.35 0.00 -11.33
N ASN A 109 8.07 -0.23 -11.00
CA ASN A 109 7.59 -1.56 -10.65
C ASN A 109 7.59 -2.47 -11.89
N VAL A 110 8.12 -3.67 -11.72
CA VAL A 110 8.21 -4.71 -12.76
C VAL A 110 7.46 -5.95 -12.25
N PRO A 111 6.87 -6.77 -13.14
CA PRO A 111 6.29 -8.05 -12.74
C PRO A 111 7.28 -8.88 -11.88
N ALA A 112 6.74 -9.61 -10.91
CA ALA A 112 7.54 -10.45 -10.03
C ALA A 112 8.41 -11.42 -10.83
N THR A 113 9.71 -11.44 -10.53
CA THR A 113 10.69 -12.33 -11.15
C THR A 113 11.02 -13.50 -10.23
N THR A 114 11.43 -14.63 -10.82
CA THR A 114 11.90 -15.80 -10.07
C THR A 114 13.18 -15.53 -9.27
N GLU A 115 13.95 -14.51 -9.69
CA GLU A 115 15.18 -14.03 -9.06
C GLU A 115 15.03 -13.80 -7.55
N LEU A 116 13.86 -13.29 -7.11
CA LEU A 116 13.59 -13.05 -5.69
C LEU A 116 13.55 -14.35 -4.87
N VAL A 117 12.93 -15.39 -5.43
CA VAL A 117 12.79 -16.71 -4.78
C VAL A 117 14.12 -17.46 -4.79
N GLU A 118 14.96 -17.22 -5.81
CA GLU A 118 16.31 -17.77 -5.89
C GLU A 118 17.23 -17.17 -4.80
N LYS A 119 17.14 -15.85 -4.56
CA LYS A 119 17.92 -15.16 -3.51
C LYS A 119 17.40 -15.41 -2.11
N MET A 120 16.08 -15.59 -1.95
CA MET A 120 15.44 -15.85 -0.66
C MET A 120 14.55 -17.10 -0.74
N PRO A 121 15.14 -18.30 -0.63
CA PRO A 121 14.41 -19.57 -0.72
C PRO A 121 13.29 -19.70 0.32
N GLN A 122 13.40 -19.02 1.47
CA GLN A 122 12.39 -19.02 2.53
C GLN A 122 11.04 -18.43 2.09
N LEU A 123 11.01 -17.64 1.00
CA LEU A 123 9.77 -17.08 0.46
C LEU A 123 9.02 -18.06 -0.45
N LYS A 124 9.66 -19.15 -0.90
CA LYS A 124 9.07 -20.11 -1.84
C LYS A 124 7.80 -20.76 -1.30
N ASP A 125 7.83 -21.16 -0.04
CA ASP A 125 6.71 -21.83 0.62
C ASP A 125 5.72 -20.83 1.24
N ASN A 126 6.13 -19.56 1.38
CA ASN A 126 5.33 -18.50 2.01
C ASN A 126 4.76 -17.52 0.97
N THR A 127 3.72 -17.95 0.26
CA THR A 127 3.04 -17.13 -0.75
C THR A 127 2.42 -15.85 -0.18
N ARG A 128 2.04 -15.84 1.10
CA ARG A 128 1.52 -14.65 1.79
C ARG A 128 2.61 -13.58 1.89
N GLU A 129 3.81 -13.94 2.33
CA GLU A 129 4.93 -13.00 2.36
C GLU A 129 5.35 -12.58 0.97
N LEU A 130 5.45 -13.52 0.02
CA LEU A 130 5.87 -13.19 -1.35
C LEU A 130 5.00 -12.09 -1.99
N ARG A 131 3.69 -12.06 -1.72
CA ARG A 131 2.78 -11.01 -2.20
C ARG A 131 3.05 -9.61 -1.63
N MET A 132 3.76 -9.51 -0.52
CA MET A 132 4.13 -8.22 0.08
C MET A 132 5.38 -7.61 -0.56
N TRP A 133 6.10 -8.38 -1.38
CA TRP A 133 7.28 -7.92 -2.11
C TRP A 133 6.90 -7.34 -3.47
N SER A 134 7.55 -6.24 -3.82
CA SER A 134 7.46 -5.60 -5.13
C SER A 134 8.84 -5.53 -5.75
N VAL A 135 8.98 -5.97 -7.01
CA VAL A 135 10.23 -5.85 -7.75
C VAL A 135 10.25 -4.51 -8.45
N LYS A 136 11.34 -3.76 -8.24
CA LYS A 136 11.58 -2.46 -8.84
C LYS A 136 12.87 -2.50 -9.65
N ARG A 137 12.84 -2.01 -10.89
CA ARG A 137 14.04 -1.91 -11.73
C ARG A 137 14.27 -0.46 -12.09
N LEU A 138 15.54 -0.08 -12.24
CA LEU A 138 15.85 1.22 -12.85
C LEU A 138 15.20 1.23 -14.22
N ALA A 139 14.40 2.27 -14.48
CA ALA A 139 13.93 2.49 -15.82
C ALA A 139 15.17 2.70 -16.68
N ASP A 140 15.48 1.74 -17.56
CA ASP A 140 16.31 2.02 -18.71
C ASP A 140 15.76 3.31 -19.31
N LEU A 141 16.65 4.21 -19.74
CA LEU A 141 16.33 5.39 -20.57
C LEU A 141 15.77 4.90 -21.91
N THR A 142 14.65 4.19 -21.85
CA THR A 142 13.88 3.72 -22.96
C THR A 142 13.37 5.01 -23.57
N PRO A 143 13.76 5.33 -24.81
CA PRO A 143 13.35 6.57 -25.44
C PRO A 143 11.85 6.68 -25.28
N ALA A 144 11.40 7.82 -24.75
CA ALA A 144 10.01 8.09 -24.39
C ALA A 144 9.09 7.36 -25.36
N PRO A 145 8.08 6.60 -24.87
CA PRO A 145 7.19 5.88 -25.75
C PRO A 145 6.73 6.87 -26.81
N LYS A 146 7.13 6.65 -28.06
CA LYS A 146 6.73 7.52 -29.17
C LYS A 146 5.22 7.47 -29.14
N PHE A 147 4.60 8.49 -28.57
CA PHE A 147 3.16 8.62 -28.60
C PHE A 147 2.84 8.75 -30.07
N ASN A 148 2.44 7.63 -30.67
CA ASN A 148 2.18 7.55 -32.08
C ASN A 148 0.89 8.36 -32.26
N MET A 149 1.04 9.67 -32.51
CA MET A 149 0.00 10.66 -32.69
C MET A 149 -0.72 10.44 -34.02
N SER A 150 -0.93 9.17 -34.39
CA SER A 150 -1.52 8.70 -35.63
C SER A 150 -2.68 7.74 -35.40
N ARG A 151 -3.06 7.44 -34.14
CA ARG A 151 -4.48 7.22 -33.91
C ARG A 151 -5.14 8.57 -34.07
N LYS A 152 -5.62 8.84 -35.28
CA LYS A 152 -6.76 9.73 -35.46
C LYS A 152 -7.80 9.24 -34.47
N VAL A 153 -7.96 9.96 -33.36
CA VAL A 153 -9.19 9.91 -32.61
C VAL A 153 -10.22 10.29 -33.64
N ILE A 154 -10.98 9.31 -34.11
CA ILE A 154 -12.22 9.60 -34.81
C ILE A 154 -13.08 10.24 -33.73
N ILE A 155 -13.01 11.56 -33.67
CA ILE A 155 -14.06 12.36 -33.06
C ILE A 155 -15.25 12.07 -33.96
N GLN A 156 -16.03 11.04 -33.61
CA GLN A 156 -17.37 10.92 -34.15
C GLN A 156 -18.10 12.17 -33.68
N GLN A 157 -18.22 13.12 -34.60
CA GLN A 157 -19.16 14.20 -34.44
C GLN A 157 -20.55 13.56 -34.34
N LYS A 158 -21.16 13.74 -33.17
CA LYS A 158 -22.60 13.87 -32.96
C LYS A 158 -23.43 12.59 -33.23
N SER A 159 -23.65 11.82 -32.17
CA SER A 159 -25.04 11.50 -31.81
C SER A 159 -25.37 12.32 -30.56
N LEU A 160 -26.36 13.20 -30.69
CA LEU A 160 -26.92 13.93 -29.55
C LEU A 160 -27.62 12.90 -28.68
N SER A 161 -26.99 12.49 -27.57
CA SER A 161 -27.76 11.94 -26.46
C SER A 161 -28.75 13.03 -26.02
N PRO A 162 -30.06 12.74 -25.90
CA PRO A 162 -30.99 13.72 -25.38
C PRO A 162 -30.52 14.14 -23.98
N LEU A 163 -30.26 15.43 -23.80
CA LEU A 163 -30.06 16.00 -22.48
C LEU A 163 -31.31 15.70 -21.66
N PRO A 164 -31.20 15.20 -20.41
CA PRO A 164 -32.34 15.21 -19.52
C PRO A 164 -32.78 16.67 -19.35
N ASN A 165 -34.04 16.93 -19.67
CA ASN A 165 -34.69 18.20 -19.43
C ASN A 165 -34.76 18.40 -17.91
N LEU A 166 -33.77 19.10 -17.35
CA LEU A 166 -33.86 19.62 -15.99
C LEU A 166 -34.83 20.82 -16.04
N GLN A 167 -36.12 20.51 -16.04
CA GLN A 167 -37.08 21.46 -15.52
C GLN A 167 -36.74 21.64 -14.04
N SER A 168 -36.14 22.79 -13.73
CA SER A 168 -35.89 23.22 -12.36
C SER A 168 -37.25 23.42 -11.68
N THR A 169 -37.78 22.34 -11.12
CA THR A 169 -38.85 22.39 -10.12
C THR A 169 -38.19 22.11 -8.77
N ALA A 170 -37.75 23.19 -8.15
CA ALA A 170 -37.65 23.39 -6.70
C ALA A 170 -37.70 22.12 -5.82
N LEU A 171 -36.59 21.39 -5.70
CA LEU A 171 -36.43 20.35 -4.66
C LEU A 171 -35.01 20.25 -4.09
N PHE A 172 -34.17 21.27 -4.23
CA PHE A 172 -32.90 21.35 -3.48
C PHE A 172 -32.65 22.78 -2.99
N HIS A 173 -33.52 23.25 -2.10
CA HIS A 173 -33.17 24.30 -1.15
C HIS A 173 -33.10 23.67 0.25
N ASN A 174 -32.17 22.76 0.44
CA ASN A 174 -31.79 22.30 1.78
C ASN A 174 -30.65 23.20 2.27
N GLN A 175 -31.01 24.41 2.66
CA GLN A 175 -30.20 25.20 3.59
C GLN A 175 -30.63 24.78 5.00
N TRP A 176 -30.19 23.59 5.43
CA TRP A 176 -30.34 23.20 6.82
C TRP A 176 -29.38 24.04 7.63
N SER A 177 -29.92 24.84 8.54
CA SER A 177 -29.13 25.60 9.50
C SER A 177 -28.55 24.67 10.56
N TYR A 178 -27.48 25.09 11.23
CA TYR A 178 -26.85 24.28 12.28
C TYR A 178 -27.80 24.04 13.46
N GLU A 179 -28.79 24.93 13.66
CA GLU A 179 -29.88 24.76 14.62
C GLU A 179 -30.81 23.59 14.29
N ASP A 180 -31.09 23.30 13.01
CA ASP A 180 -32.01 22.22 12.59
C ASP A 180 -31.47 20.81 12.90
N TYR A 181 -30.14 20.64 12.92
CA TYR A 181 -29.52 19.37 13.31
C TYR A 181 -29.72 19.05 14.80
N ARG A 182 -29.90 20.07 15.63
CA ARG A 182 -29.95 19.91 17.09
C ARG A 182 -31.33 19.48 17.60
N GLU A 183 -32.39 19.76 16.83
CA GLU A 183 -33.74 19.28 17.12
C GLU A 183 -33.97 17.83 16.64
N ALA A 184 -33.26 17.39 15.59
CA ALA A 184 -33.37 16.03 15.07
C ALA A 184 -32.84 14.94 16.03
N GLU A 185 -31.94 15.28 16.97
CA GLU A 185 -31.44 14.33 17.97
C GLU A 185 -32.43 14.07 19.14
N GLN A 186 -33.54 14.81 19.22
CA GLN A 186 -34.55 14.65 20.29
C GLN A 186 -35.88 14.03 19.81
N GLY A 187 -36.00 13.71 18.51
CA GLY A 187 -37.18 13.06 17.94
C GLY A 187 -37.10 11.52 18.02
N GLN A 188 -38.11 10.90 18.62
CA GLN A 188 -38.25 9.44 18.72
C GLN A 188 -38.13 8.76 17.35
N GLN A 189 -37.31 7.69 17.30
CA GLN A 189 -37.24 6.75 16.17
C GLN A 189 -38.65 6.33 15.72
N PRO A 190 -39.04 6.51 14.45
CA PRO A 190 -40.20 5.83 13.90
C PRO A 190 -39.93 4.33 13.91
N GLN A 191 -40.77 3.55 14.59
CA GLN A 191 -40.52 2.13 14.86
C GLN A 191 -40.82 1.19 13.69
N ASP A 192 -41.24 1.67 12.52
CA ASP A 192 -41.88 0.81 11.50
C ASP A 192 -41.25 0.86 10.10
N ALA A 193 -39.94 1.12 9.98
CA ALA A 193 -39.23 0.87 8.73
C ALA A 193 -37.99 0.05 9.00
N THR A 194 -38.15 -1.28 9.00
CA THR A 194 -36.98 -2.16 8.98
C THR A 194 -36.34 -2.09 7.59
N PHE A 195 -35.01 -2.13 7.54
CA PHE A 195 -34.22 -2.16 6.30
C PHE A 195 -34.65 -3.27 5.32
N PHE A 196 -35.42 -4.26 5.80
CA PHE A 196 -35.91 -5.40 5.03
C PHE A 196 -37.22 -5.13 4.26
N ASP A 197 -37.87 -3.97 4.44
CA ASP A 197 -39.10 -3.60 3.73
C ASP A 197 -38.85 -2.77 2.46
N ASP A 198 -37.59 -2.60 2.03
CA ASP A 198 -37.28 -1.93 0.76
C ASP A 198 -37.73 -2.83 -0.42
N PRO A 199 -38.59 -2.36 -1.33
CA PRO A 199 -39.05 -3.11 -2.51
C PRO A 199 -37.93 -3.50 -3.49
N PHE A 200 -36.71 -2.96 -3.31
CA PHE A 200 -35.50 -3.37 -4.04
C PHE A 200 -34.63 -4.39 -3.28
N SER A 201 -35.04 -4.82 -2.09
CA SER A 201 -34.39 -5.90 -1.34
C SER A 201 -34.61 -7.22 -2.05
N ILE A 202 -33.52 -7.88 -2.46
CA ILE A 202 -33.60 -9.21 -3.03
C ILE A 202 -33.87 -10.21 -1.89
N PRO A 203 -34.95 -11.01 -1.93
CA PRO A 203 -35.24 -11.99 -0.88
C PRO A 203 -34.14 -13.07 -0.82
N LEU A 204 -33.61 -13.31 0.38
CA LEU A 204 -32.58 -14.31 0.66
C LEU A 204 -32.99 -15.74 0.28
N ASP A 205 -34.30 -16.03 0.20
CA ASP A 205 -34.84 -17.36 -0.09
C ASP A 205 -34.64 -17.81 -1.54
N GLN A 206 -34.25 -16.91 -2.47
CA GLN A 206 -34.01 -17.28 -3.87
C GLN A 206 -32.67 -17.98 -4.11
N TRP A 207 -31.79 -18.06 -3.10
CA TRP A 207 -30.45 -18.64 -3.24
C TRP A 207 -30.39 -20.14 -2.89
N ASN A 208 -31.44 -20.73 -2.32
CA ASN A 208 -31.38 -22.09 -1.77
C ASN A 208 -32.17 -23.15 -2.56
N ASN A 209 -32.60 -22.85 -3.79
CA ASN A 209 -33.20 -23.83 -4.70
C ASN A 209 -32.32 -24.00 -5.94
N SER A 210 -31.21 -24.69 -5.77
CA SER A 210 -30.52 -25.39 -6.84
C SER A 210 -29.97 -26.66 -6.24
N ASP A 211 -30.31 -27.77 -6.86
CA ASP A 211 -29.80 -29.12 -6.64
C ASP A 211 -30.48 -29.92 -5.52
N ASP A 212 -31.60 -30.58 -5.88
CA ASP A 212 -31.79 -32.01 -5.63
C ASP A 212 -32.99 -32.53 -6.46
N GLU A 213 -32.73 -32.83 -7.74
CA GLU A 213 -33.52 -33.80 -8.52
C GLU A 213 -32.64 -35.04 -8.75
N GLN A 214 -32.85 -36.09 -7.92
CA GLN A 214 -32.87 -37.50 -8.33
C GLN A 214 -33.36 -38.41 -7.20
#